data_AF-A0A3C1UL66-F1
#
_entry.id   AF-A0A3C1UL66-F1
#
_cell.length_a   1.000
_cell.length_b   1.000
_cell.length_c   1.000
_cell.angle_alpha   90.00
_cell.angle_beta   90.00
_cell.angle_gamma   90.00
#
_symmetry.space_group_name_H-M   'P 1'
#
loop_
_entity.id
_entity.type
_entity.pdbx_description
1 polymer ?
#
loop_
_entity_poly.entity_id
_entity_poly.type
_entity_poly.pdbx_seq_one_letter_code
_entity_poly.pdbx_strand_id
1 'polypeptide(L)'
;IDQYIDLVLPMCQIAEQVIVYCSGGHCEDSEFTATDLQQLGVPQDKLFIYAAGMRGWNGGANPIAMGDRFDDFEELHSMQQTQETP
;
A
#
# COMPACT_ATOMS: atom_id res chain seq x y z
N ILE A 1 4.91 -10.16 -0.05
CA ILE A 1 5.53 -8.98 -0.69
C ILE A 1 5.81 -9.24 -2.17
N ASP A 2 6.42 -10.38 -2.49
CA ASP A 2 6.95 -10.74 -3.80
C ASP A 2 6.01 -10.52 -5.00
N GLN A 3 4.70 -10.71 -4.84
CA GLN A 3 3.74 -10.54 -5.94
C GLN A 3 3.54 -9.07 -6.37
N TYR A 4 3.71 -8.12 -5.46
CA TYR A 4 3.36 -6.71 -5.69
C TYR A 4 4.54 -5.77 -5.55
N ILE A 5 5.73 -6.29 -5.24
CA ILE A 5 6.89 -5.45 -4.91
C ILE A 5 7.31 -4.57 -6.07
N ASP A 6 7.28 -5.11 -7.30
CA ASP A 6 7.65 -4.36 -8.51
C ASP A 6 6.71 -3.18 -8.78
N LEU A 7 5.45 -3.28 -8.33
CA LEU A 7 4.45 -2.22 -8.47
C LEU A 7 4.66 -1.10 -7.43
N VAL A 8 4.98 -1.46 -6.18
CA VAL A 8 5.02 -0.49 -5.07
C VAL A 8 6.40 0.10 -4.82
N LEU A 9 7.48 -0.63 -5.13
CA LEU A 9 8.85 -0.23 -4.80
C LEU A 9 9.26 1.12 -5.42
N PRO A 10 8.98 1.42 -6.71
CA PRO A 10 9.32 2.72 -7.28
C PRO A 10 8.65 3.88 -6.53
N MET A 11 7.40 3.69 -6.11
CA MET A 11 6.65 4.69 -5.36
C MET A 11 7.22 4.89 -3.95
N CYS A 12 7.61 3.80 -3.28
CA CYS A 12 8.25 3.86 -1.97
C CYS A 12 9.60 4.59 -2.00
N GLN A 13 10.38 4.46 -3.09
CA GLN A 13 11.69 5.12 -3.22
C GLN A 13 11.57 6.65 -3.35
N ILE A 14 10.56 7.12 -4.09
CA ILE A 14 10.36 8.56 -4.33
C ILE A 14 9.52 9.26 -3.27
N ALA A 15 8.76 8.52 -2.47
CA ALA A 15 7.93 9.10 -1.41
C ALA A 15 8.76 9.90 -0.40
N GLU A 16 8.17 10.93 0.18
CA GLU A 16 8.75 11.66 1.32
C GLU A 16 8.67 10.82 2.60
N GLN A 17 7.55 10.12 2.80
CA GLN A 17 7.32 9.21 3.92
C GLN A 17 6.53 8.00 3.42
N VAL A 18 6.92 6.82 3.88
CA VAL A 18 6.25 5.54 3.65
C VAL A 18 5.75 5.04 5.00
N ILE A 19 4.44 5.04 5.18
CA ILE A 19 3.79 4.57 6.40
C ILE A 19 3.35 3.14 6.18
N VAL A 20 3.96 2.20 6.91
CA VAL A 20 3.66 0.77 6.86
C VAL A 20 2.79 0.42 8.05
N TYR A 21 1.71 -0.33 7.82
CA TYR A 21 0.80 -0.78 8.86
C TYR A 21 0.23 -2.15 8.55
N CYS A 22 -0.15 -2.89 9.58
CA CYS A 22 -0.93 -4.11 9.46
C CYS A 22 -2.25 -3.98 10.24
N SER A 23 -2.81 -5.10 10.68
CA SER A 23 -4.04 -5.14 11.49
C SER A 23 -3.92 -4.33 12.80
N GLY A 24 -2.72 -4.21 13.36
CA GLY A 24 -2.46 -3.73 14.72
C GLY A 24 -2.61 -4.83 15.77
N GLY A 25 -2.25 -4.54 17.03
CA GLY A 25 -2.21 -5.53 18.12
C GLY A 25 -0.83 -6.16 18.27
N HIS A 26 -0.75 -7.50 18.26
CA HIS A 26 0.52 -8.25 18.30
C HIS A 26 0.98 -8.68 16.90
N CYS A 27 0.59 -7.91 15.88
CA CYS A 27 0.97 -8.17 14.49
C CYS A 27 2.31 -7.49 14.22
N GLU A 28 3.28 -8.25 13.72
CA GLU A 28 4.66 -7.83 13.44
C GLU A 28 4.95 -7.72 11.93
N ASP A 29 3.92 -7.92 11.10
CA ASP A 29 4.04 -7.91 9.63
C ASP A 29 4.52 -6.56 9.10
N SER A 30 4.15 -5.46 9.76
CA SER A 30 4.58 -4.11 9.39
C SER A 30 6.08 -3.90 9.56
N GLU A 31 6.65 -4.44 10.62
CA GLU A 31 8.07 -4.39 10.97
C GLU A 31 8.89 -5.19 9.96
N PHE A 32 8.45 -6.41 9.64
CA PHE A 32 9.08 -7.24 8.61
C PHE A 32 8.98 -6.59 7.24
N THR A 33 7.80 -6.06 6.88
CA THR A 33 7.62 -5.36 5.59
C THR A 33 8.52 -4.13 5.47
N ALA A 34 8.65 -3.33 6.53
CA ALA A 34 9.56 -2.18 6.54
C ALA A 34 11.03 -2.63 6.40
N THR A 35 11.39 -3.74 7.04
CA THR A 35 12.73 -4.35 6.92
C THR A 35 13.00 -4.81 5.49
N ASP A 36 12.03 -5.46 4.84
CA ASP A 36 12.15 -5.91 3.46
C ASP A 36 12.30 -4.72 2.50
N LEU A 37 11.47 -3.68 2.66
CA LEU A 37 11.57 -2.44 1.86
C LEU A 37 12.94 -1.75 2.04
N GLN A 38 13.49 -1.76 3.25
CA GLN A 38 14.83 -1.25 3.52
C GLN A 38 15.89 -2.07 2.77
N GLN A 39 15.81 -3.40 2.82
CA GLN A 39 16.74 -4.29 2.09
C GLN A 39 16.65 -4.10 0.57
N LEU A 40 15.48 -3.70 0.08
CA LEU A 40 15.22 -3.37 -1.33
C LEU A 40 15.59 -1.92 -1.70
N GLY A 41 16.20 -1.17 -0.78
CA GLY A 41 16.79 0.15 -1.06
C GLY A 41 15.89 1.34 -0.75
N VAL A 42 14.77 1.16 -0.05
CA VAL A 42 14.00 2.30 0.48
C VAL A 42 14.78 2.91 1.67
N PRO A 43 15.08 4.22 1.66
CA PRO A 43 15.79 4.86 2.76
C PRO A 43 15.09 4.70 4.12
N GLN A 44 15.84 4.31 5.14
CA GLN A 44 15.30 4.04 6.49
C GLN A 44 14.63 5.27 7.12
N ASP A 45 15.17 6.46 6.86
CA ASP A 45 14.63 7.74 7.34
C ASP A 45 13.27 8.12 6.73
N LYS A 46 12.84 7.40 5.70
CA LYS A 46 11.51 7.53 5.07
C LYS A 46 10.51 6.48 5.56
N LEU A 47 10.95 5.44 6.26
CA LEU A 47 10.10 4.31 6.67
C LEU A 47 9.55 4.53 8.08
N PHE A 48 8.23 4.56 8.20
CA PHE A 48 7.54 4.75 9.47
C PHE A 48 6.53 3.62 9.70
N ILE A 49 6.46 3.12 10.93
CA ILE A 49 5.52 2.07 11.31
C ILE A 49 4.36 2.71 12.07
N TYR A 50 3.14 2.49 11.59
CA TYR A 50 1.94 2.83 12.35
C TYR A 50 1.46 1.62 13.16
N ALA A 51 2.04 1.44 14.34
CA ALA A 51 1.87 0.25 15.19
C ALA A 51 0.42 -0.01 15.65
N ALA A 52 -0.40 1.04 15.74
CA ALA A 52 -1.81 0.88 16.10
C ALA A 52 -2.62 0.15 15.00
N GLY A 53 -2.11 0.15 13.76
CA GLY A 53 -2.68 -0.55 12.62
C GLY A 53 -4.10 -0.14 12.28
N MET A 54 -4.77 -0.98 11.48
CA MET A 54 -6.18 -0.76 11.11
C MET A 54 -7.12 -0.70 12.30
N ARG A 55 -6.84 -1.43 13.39
CA ARG A 55 -7.63 -1.36 14.63
C ARG A 55 -7.59 0.02 15.24
N GLY A 56 -6.40 0.62 15.35
CA GLY A 56 -6.24 1.99 15.84
C GLY A 56 -6.86 3.02 14.90
N TRP A 57 -6.67 2.85 13.58
CA TRP A 57 -7.29 3.71 12.57
C TRP A 57 -8.82 3.74 12.70
N ASN A 58 -9.44 2.56 12.79
CA ASN A 58 -10.89 2.41 12.93
C ASN A 58 -11.40 2.93 14.29
N GLY A 59 -10.66 2.69 15.37
CA GLY A 59 -11.01 3.21 16.70
C GLY A 59 -11.03 4.74 16.77
N GLY A 60 -10.27 5.41 15.90
CA GLY A 60 -10.26 6.87 15.75
C GLY A 60 -11.39 7.43 14.86
N ALA A 61 -12.29 6.59 14.33
CA ALA A 61 -13.34 6.98 13.39
C ALA A 61 -12.83 7.70 12.13
N ASN A 62 -11.63 7.32 11.66
CA ASN A 62 -11.04 7.85 10.44
C ASN A 62 -11.74 7.26 9.18
N PRO A 63 -11.68 7.94 8.02
CA PRO A 63 -12.26 7.42 6.78
C PRO A 63 -11.69 6.05 6.37
N ILE A 64 -12.55 5.15 5.93
CA ILE A 64 -12.19 3.82 5.42
C ILE A 64 -12.82 3.65 4.03
N ALA A 65 -11.98 3.31 3.05
CA ALA A 65 -12.44 2.82 1.75
C ALA A 65 -12.45 1.28 1.79
N MET A 66 -13.47 0.68 1.16
CA MET A 66 -13.62 -0.77 1.01
C MET A 66 -13.64 -1.14 -0.48
N GLY A 67 -13.32 -2.39 -0.81
CA GLY A 67 -13.18 -2.86 -2.19
C GLY A 67 -11.75 -2.72 -2.71
N ASP A 68 -11.49 -3.28 -3.89
CA ASP A 68 -10.22 -3.07 -4.58
C ASP A 68 -10.22 -1.70 -5.27
N ARG A 69 -9.12 -0.96 -5.17
CA ARG A 69 -8.92 0.26 -5.97
C ARG A 69 -8.37 -0.05 -7.37
N PHE A 70 -7.88 -1.27 -7.60
CA PHE A 70 -7.36 -1.70 -8.90
C PHE A 70 -8.46 -2.20 -9.86
N ASP A 71 -9.59 -2.69 -9.36
CA ASP A 71 -10.74 -3.08 -10.19
C ASP A 71 -11.23 -1.90 -11.04
N ASP A 72 -11.22 -0.67 -10.50
CA ASP A 72 -11.58 0.54 -11.24
C ASP A 72 -10.67 0.77 -12.48
N PHE A 73 -9.40 0.37 -12.43
CA PHE A 73 -8.44 0.64 -13.51
C PHE A 73 -8.54 -0.39 -14.64
N GLU A 74 -8.75 -1.67 -14.32
CA GLU A 74 -9.06 -2.71 -15.33
C GLU A 74 -10.44 -2.49 -15.95
N GLU A 75 -11.43 -2.09 -15.16
CA GLU A 75 -12.79 -1.79 -15.64
C GLU A 75 -12.78 -0.54 -16.54
N LEU A 76 -12.06 0.54 -16.17
CA LEU A 76 -11.88 1.73 -17.02
C LEU A 76 -11.15 1.42 -18.34
N HIS A 77 -10.11 0.58 -18.33
CA HIS A 77 -9.42 0.20 -19.56
C HIS A 77 -10.27 -0.70 -20.48
N SER A 78 -11.11 -1.56 -19.90
CA SER A 78 -12.08 -2.36 -20.66
C SER A 78 -13.17 -1.48 -21.31
N MET A 79 -13.57 -0.40 -20.65
CA MET A 79 -14.55 0.56 -21.17
C MET A 79 -13.98 1.47 -22.28
N GLN A 80 -12.68 1.78 -22.27
CA GLN A 80 -12.03 2.57 -23.32
C GLN A 80 -11.81 1.78 -24.62
N GLN A 81 -11.61 0.46 -24.55
CA GLN A 81 -11.42 -0.39 -25.74
C GLN A 81 -12.71 -0.65 -26.53
N THR A 82 -13.88 -0.47 -25.92
CA THR A 82 -15.17 -0.63 -26.61
C THR A 82 -15.61 0.61 -27.40
N GLN A 83 -14.90 1.74 -27.27
CA GLN A 83 -15.19 2.97 -28.02
C GLN A 83 -14.32 3.18 -29.27
N GLU A 84 -13.35 2.30 -29.55
CA GLU A 84 -12.47 2.39 -30.73
C GLU A 84 -12.62 1.21 -31.70
N THR A 85 -13.85 0.80 -31.99
CA THR A 85 -14.14 -0.05 -33.17
C THR A 85 -15.03 0.75 -34.14
N PRO A 86 -14.64 0.93 -35.42
CA PRO A 86 -15.39 1.70 -36.39
C PRO A 86 -16.75 1.08 -36.76
#